data_AF-A0A367XW21-F1
#
_entry.id   AF-A0A367XW21-F1
#
_cell.length_a   1.000
_cell.length_b   1.000
_cell.length_c   1.000
_cell.angle_alpha   90.00
_cell.angle_beta   90.00
_cell.angle_gamma   90.00
#
_symmetry.space_group_name_H-M   'P 1'
#
loop_
_entity.id
_entity.type
_entity.pdbx_description
1 polymer ?
#
loop_
_entity_poly.entity_id
_entity_poly.type
_entity_poly.pdbx_seq_one_letter_code
_entity_poly.pdbx_strand_id
1 'polypeptide(L)'
;MVAQRLSAASDRALSELFRARRIAVNAAPATGWHDFFDAAEHLLEPASIDLGLAALPRNDLAALASGGSGELLALTDAEGRALGAVAERLAPHAIDPLPPTDPRPADEAASARAAERAFQTLGGLADVLIHALQTPLARIGTGALSVTERRRLVEQGFADSTGEAEILVRIAVTAGLLVGRDRHLGVTESGRHWLALSTPERWATIAVRVRAALPGGLRTDNGGWIAPELWPLAYPLDTSWPAKARTWLDLCEALGMTAGDAEPAWSEGLRTGCAPDPAPLVDLMPHEVDKVFLQNDLTAISPGPLAPVFDARLRSMAVRESRAQASGYRFTEASIARALSSGESAESLRAFLGELSLTGVPQPLGYLIDRESSRHGLVRVTTDPALGMTRVLSSDETLLRTLEVDQSLTGIGLAPHGGELRTRTPRDVVFWALSDARYPVVAENARGEVVRADRHSVFDDAAPADPYAGLVERLRERQGEDTEAAWLERELATAIREKTALAIVVNMPGGSTRELLLDPIGVGGGRLRGRDAAADVERTLPLSLIASVRPA
;
A
#
# COMPACT_ATOMS: atom_id res chain seq x y z
N MET A 1 -13.51 -7.93 -32.75
CA MET A 1 -13.95 -8.61 -31.51
C MET A 1 -13.24 -8.11 -30.25
N VAL A 2 -11.89 -8.08 -30.19
CA VAL A 2 -11.16 -7.64 -28.97
C VAL A 2 -11.45 -6.17 -28.61
N ALA A 3 -11.36 -5.24 -29.57
CA ALA A 3 -11.65 -3.83 -29.34
C ALA A 3 -13.06 -3.56 -28.76
N GLN A 4 -14.07 -4.32 -29.21
CA GLN A 4 -15.45 -4.24 -28.69
C GLN A 4 -15.56 -4.75 -27.26
N ARG A 5 -14.78 -5.78 -26.90
CA ARG A 5 -14.74 -6.27 -25.53
C ARG A 5 -14.01 -5.29 -24.61
N LEU A 6 -12.97 -4.62 -25.11
CA LEU A 6 -12.32 -3.53 -24.38
C LEU A 6 -13.29 -2.35 -24.17
N SER A 7 -14.09 -1.97 -25.17
CA SER A 7 -15.07 -0.89 -25.00
C SER A 7 -16.14 -1.20 -23.97
N ALA A 8 -16.63 -2.45 -23.95
CA ALA A 8 -17.65 -2.93 -23.01
C ALA A 8 -17.11 -3.26 -21.60
N ALA A 9 -15.79 -3.46 -21.45
CA ALA A 9 -15.18 -3.80 -20.17
C ALA A 9 -15.32 -2.66 -19.15
N SER A 10 -15.35 -2.99 -17.86
CA SER A 10 -15.30 -1.99 -16.79
C SER A 10 -13.95 -1.26 -16.75
N ASP A 11 -13.93 -0.02 -16.25
CA ASP A 11 -12.70 0.76 -16.09
C ASP A 11 -11.66 0.03 -15.26
N ARG A 12 -12.09 -0.65 -14.19
CA ARG A 12 -11.22 -1.49 -13.35
C ARG A 12 -10.54 -2.59 -14.16
N ALA A 13 -11.30 -3.31 -14.99
CA ALA A 13 -10.77 -4.39 -15.81
C ALA A 13 -9.77 -3.88 -16.88
N LEU A 14 -10.04 -2.70 -17.46
CA LEU A 14 -9.12 -2.04 -18.39
C LEU A 14 -7.82 -1.62 -17.71
N SER A 15 -7.90 -1.01 -16.53
CA SER A 15 -6.72 -0.62 -15.76
C SER A 15 -5.89 -1.82 -15.30
N GLU A 16 -6.55 -2.92 -14.89
CA GLU A 16 -5.87 -4.18 -14.57
C GLU A 16 -5.17 -4.78 -15.79
N LEU A 17 -5.82 -4.77 -16.96
CA LEU A 17 -5.23 -5.20 -18.23
C LEU A 17 -4.01 -4.35 -18.60
N PHE A 18 -4.13 -3.02 -18.60
CA PHE A 18 -3.04 -2.12 -18.96
C PHE A 18 -1.86 -2.22 -17.98
N ARG A 19 -2.14 -2.44 -16.68
CA ARG A 19 -1.12 -2.70 -15.67
C ARG A 19 -0.40 -4.02 -15.92
N ALA A 20 -1.13 -5.10 -16.20
CA ALA A 20 -0.55 -6.42 -16.52
C ALA A 20 0.34 -6.35 -17.77
N ARG A 21 -0.06 -5.52 -18.75
CA ARG A 21 0.69 -5.26 -19.99
C ARG A 21 1.78 -4.20 -19.87
N ARG A 22 2.00 -3.67 -18.66
CA ARG A 22 3.03 -2.65 -18.35
C ARG A 22 2.94 -1.41 -19.24
N ILE A 23 1.72 -0.99 -19.57
CA ILE A 23 1.49 0.15 -20.45
C ILE A 23 1.88 1.44 -19.72
N ALA A 24 2.75 2.23 -20.33
CA ALA A 24 3.15 3.53 -19.83
C ALA A 24 2.15 4.61 -20.28
N VAL A 25 1.35 5.14 -19.35
CA VAL A 25 0.22 6.06 -19.62
C VAL A 25 0.65 7.32 -20.39
N ASN A 26 1.84 7.84 -20.10
CA ASN A 26 2.37 9.10 -20.64
C ASN A 26 3.47 8.89 -21.69
N ALA A 27 3.60 7.68 -22.26
CA ALA A 27 4.57 7.38 -23.30
C ALA A 27 3.94 6.52 -24.40
N ALA A 28 4.67 6.36 -25.51
CA ALA A 28 4.28 5.39 -26.53
C ALA A 28 4.24 3.98 -25.91
N PRO A 29 3.24 3.15 -26.27
CA PRO A 29 2.26 3.38 -27.34
C PRO A 29 0.99 4.13 -26.89
N ALA A 30 0.71 4.26 -25.59
CA ALA A 30 -0.57 4.76 -25.06
C ALA A 30 -0.90 6.21 -25.43
N THR A 31 0.12 7.05 -25.66
CA THR A 31 -0.06 8.43 -26.13
C THR A 31 -0.51 8.50 -27.59
N GLY A 32 -0.25 7.44 -28.37
CA GLY A 32 -0.64 7.34 -29.78
C GLY A 32 -2.00 6.66 -30.01
N TRP A 33 -2.63 6.11 -28.95
CA TRP A 33 -3.94 5.49 -29.07
C TRP A 33 -5.05 6.54 -29.18
N HIS A 34 -5.84 6.44 -30.25
CA HIS A 34 -7.00 7.28 -30.47
C HIS A 34 -8.29 6.63 -29.98
N ASP A 35 -8.39 5.30 -30.06
CA ASP A 35 -9.55 4.52 -29.68
C ASP A 35 -9.13 3.14 -29.13
N PHE A 36 -10.11 2.31 -28.79
CA PHE A 36 -9.86 0.95 -28.32
C PHE A 36 -9.37 0.00 -29.43
N PHE A 37 -9.42 0.39 -30.70
CA PHE A 37 -8.86 -0.39 -31.79
C PHE A 37 -7.34 -0.27 -31.80
N ASP A 38 -6.80 0.94 -31.69
CA ASP A 38 -5.35 1.16 -31.58
C ASP A 38 -4.78 0.46 -30.33
N ALA A 39 -5.53 0.46 -29.22
CA ALA A 39 -5.18 -0.30 -28.03
C ALA A 39 -5.21 -1.82 -28.29
N ALA A 40 -6.26 -2.33 -28.96
CA ALA A 40 -6.38 -3.75 -29.29
C ALA A 40 -5.26 -4.25 -30.23
N GLU A 41 -4.91 -3.48 -31.27
CA GLU A 41 -3.80 -3.82 -32.17
C GLU A 41 -2.50 -4.00 -31.39
N HIS A 42 -2.18 -3.06 -30.50
CA HIS A 42 -0.97 -3.18 -29.67
C HIS A 42 -1.05 -4.34 -28.67
N LEU A 43 -2.21 -4.57 -28.06
CA LEU A 43 -2.42 -5.67 -27.09
C LEU A 43 -2.27 -7.06 -27.72
N LEU A 44 -2.44 -7.16 -29.04
CA LEU A 44 -2.27 -8.39 -29.82
C LEU A 44 -0.86 -8.54 -30.41
N GLU A 45 0.04 -7.58 -30.21
CA GLU A 45 1.44 -7.74 -30.57
C GLU A 45 2.10 -8.85 -29.72
N PRO A 46 3.04 -9.65 -30.28
CA PRO A 46 3.64 -10.78 -29.57
C PRO A 46 4.24 -10.43 -28.20
N ALA A 47 4.94 -9.30 -28.11
CA ALA A 47 5.55 -8.85 -26.85
C ALA A 47 4.49 -8.48 -25.78
N SER A 48 3.35 -7.93 -26.20
CA SER A 48 2.24 -7.60 -25.31
C SER A 48 1.52 -8.87 -24.85
N ILE A 49 1.30 -9.82 -25.74
CA ILE A 49 0.77 -11.15 -25.40
C ILE A 49 1.68 -11.85 -24.37
N ASP A 50 3.00 -11.83 -24.57
CA ASP A 50 3.97 -12.43 -23.65
C ASP A 50 3.90 -11.83 -22.25
N LEU A 51 3.79 -10.49 -22.15
CA LEU A 51 3.58 -9.81 -20.87
C LEU A 51 2.25 -10.23 -20.22
N GLY A 52 1.23 -10.44 -21.03
CA GLY A 52 -0.06 -10.94 -20.58
C GLY A 52 0.00 -12.35 -20.01
N LEU A 53 0.61 -13.28 -20.75
CA LEU A 53 0.79 -14.66 -20.31
C LEU A 53 1.69 -14.73 -19.07
N ALA A 54 2.74 -13.91 -18.99
CA ALA A 54 3.61 -13.82 -17.80
C ALA A 54 2.88 -13.31 -16.55
N ALA A 55 1.81 -12.53 -16.72
CA ALA A 55 1.00 -12.02 -15.61
C ALA A 55 -0.10 -13.00 -15.15
N LEU A 56 -0.31 -14.11 -15.85
CA LEU A 56 -1.33 -15.10 -15.48
C LEU A 56 -0.81 -16.10 -14.45
N PRO A 57 -1.63 -16.45 -13.44
CA PRO A 57 -1.42 -17.61 -12.59
C PRO A 57 -1.27 -18.92 -13.39
N ARG A 58 -0.52 -19.87 -12.82
CA ARG A 58 -0.28 -21.19 -13.41
C ARG A 58 -1.55 -21.95 -13.74
N ASN A 59 -2.54 -21.93 -12.86
CA ASN A 59 -3.81 -22.61 -13.08
C ASN A 59 -4.59 -21.98 -14.25
N ASP A 60 -4.56 -20.66 -14.38
CA ASP A 60 -5.20 -19.94 -15.49
C ASP A 60 -4.49 -20.24 -16.83
N LEU A 61 -3.15 -20.36 -16.81
CA LEU A 61 -2.37 -20.78 -17.98
C LEU A 61 -2.67 -22.23 -18.39
N ALA A 62 -2.80 -23.15 -17.44
CA ALA A 62 -3.17 -24.53 -17.71
C ALA A 62 -4.61 -24.63 -18.27
N ALA A 63 -5.53 -23.85 -17.73
CA ALA A 63 -6.91 -23.73 -18.20
C ALA A 63 -6.96 -23.15 -19.63
N LEU A 64 -6.18 -22.11 -19.90
CA LEU A 64 -6.05 -21.51 -21.23
C LEU A 64 -5.43 -22.47 -22.25
N ALA A 65 -4.41 -23.25 -21.86
CA ALA A 65 -3.77 -24.23 -22.73
C ALA A 65 -4.68 -25.43 -23.07
N SER A 66 -5.57 -25.81 -22.15
CA SER A 66 -6.54 -26.90 -22.33
C SER A 66 -7.84 -26.47 -23.01
N GLY A 67 -7.95 -25.19 -23.43
CA GLY A 67 -9.09 -24.67 -24.18
C GLY A 67 -10.30 -24.26 -23.34
N GLY A 68 -10.14 -24.14 -22.02
CA GLY A 68 -11.19 -23.76 -21.09
C GLY A 68 -10.70 -22.75 -20.07
N SER A 69 -10.50 -21.50 -20.47
CA SER A 69 -10.27 -20.39 -19.55
C SER A 69 -11.55 -19.59 -19.32
N GLY A 70 -11.58 -18.82 -18.22
CA GLY A 70 -12.57 -17.77 -18.05
C GLY A 70 -12.35 -16.62 -19.04
N GLU A 71 -13.19 -15.60 -18.94
CA GLU A 71 -13.05 -14.43 -19.80
C GLU A 71 -11.78 -13.62 -19.45
N LEU A 72 -10.75 -13.71 -20.29
CA LEU A 72 -9.51 -12.94 -20.17
C LEU A 72 -9.39 -11.92 -21.32
N LEU A 73 -9.56 -10.63 -20.99
CA LEU A 73 -9.51 -9.55 -21.98
C LEU A 73 -8.20 -9.56 -22.78
N ALA A 74 -8.34 -9.45 -24.10
CA ALA A 74 -7.25 -9.48 -25.08
C ALA A 74 -6.37 -10.75 -25.05
N LEU A 75 -6.80 -11.83 -24.39
CA LEU A 75 -6.16 -13.15 -24.42
C LEU A 75 -7.09 -14.26 -24.92
N THR A 76 -8.38 -14.13 -24.65
CA THR A 76 -9.42 -15.09 -25.05
C THR A 76 -10.39 -14.48 -26.03
N ASP A 77 -11.23 -15.27 -26.68
CA ASP A 77 -12.45 -14.86 -27.39
C ASP A 77 -13.64 -14.69 -26.41
N ALA A 78 -14.85 -14.49 -26.93
CA ALA A 78 -16.05 -14.33 -26.11
C ALA A 78 -16.49 -15.65 -25.43
N GLU A 79 -16.04 -16.78 -25.95
CA GLU A 79 -16.29 -18.12 -25.47
C GLU A 79 -15.23 -18.61 -24.47
N GLY A 80 -14.25 -17.77 -24.10
CA GLY A 80 -13.20 -18.08 -23.14
C GLY A 80 -12.04 -18.92 -23.72
N ARG A 81 -11.97 -19.10 -25.04
CA ARG A 81 -10.89 -19.84 -25.71
C ARG A 81 -9.75 -18.90 -26.06
N ALA A 82 -8.51 -19.37 -26.00
CA ALA A 82 -7.35 -18.58 -26.37
C ALA A 82 -7.48 -18.04 -27.80
N LEU A 83 -7.19 -16.76 -28.00
CA LEU A 83 -7.07 -16.18 -29.35
C LEU A 83 -5.94 -16.90 -30.10
N GLY A 84 -6.03 -17.01 -31.44
CA GLY A 84 -5.06 -17.77 -32.25
C GLY A 84 -3.60 -17.40 -31.96
N ALA A 85 -3.27 -16.10 -31.97
CA ALA A 85 -1.94 -15.61 -31.64
C ALA A 85 -1.51 -15.97 -30.20
N VAL A 86 -2.44 -16.05 -29.25
CA VAL A 86 -2.16 -16.41 -27.86
C VAL A 86 -1.91 -17.91 -27.73
N ALA A 87 -2.72 -18.73 -28.42
CA ALA A 87 -2.54 -20.18 -28.47
C ALA A 87 -1.19 -20.56 -29.07
N GLU A 88 -0.76 -19.89 -30.15
CA GLU A 88 0.56 -20.09 -30.77
C GLU A 88 1.71 -19.77 -29.81
N ARG A 89 1.59 -18.69 -29.02
CA ARG A 89 2.59 -18.31 -28.02
C ARG A 89 2.62 -19.26 -26.83
N LEU A 90 1.47 -19.83 -26.45
CA LEU A 90 1.34 -20.75 -25.32
C LEU A 90 1.76 -22.19 -25.66
N ALA A 91 1.58 -22.63 -26.92
CA ALA A 91 1.85 -23.99 -27.38
C ALA A 91 3.25 -24.58 -27.01
N PRO A 92 4.35 -23.80 -26.98
CA PRO A 92 5.66 -24.31 -26.56
C PRO A 92 5.76 -24.64 -25.07
N HIS A 93 4.80 -24.19 -24.25
CA HIS A 93 4.84 -24.31 -22.80
C HIS A 93 3.91 -25.43 -22.30
N ALA A 94 4.50 -26.51 -21.77
CA ALA A 94 3.75 -27.53 -21.04
C ALA A 94 3.48 -27.02 -19.61
N ILE A 95 2.25 -26.59 -19.33
CA ILE A 95 1.85 -26.03 -18.05
C ILE A 95 0.70 -26.86 -17.46
N ASP A 96 1.04 -27.70 -16.49
CA ASP A 96 0.06 -28.42 -15.67
C ASP A 96 -0.42 -27.55 -14.50
N PRO A 97 -1.68 -27.71 -14.05
CA PRO A 97 -2.18 -27.04 -12.86
C PRO A 97 -1.37 -27.45 -11.62
N LEU A 98 -1.33 -26.58 -10.62
CA LEU A 98 -0.67 -26.88 -9.36
C LEU A 98 -1.41 -28.01 -8.64
N PRO A 99 -0.69 -28.99 -8.06
CA PRO A 99 -1.31 -30.04 -7.29
C PRO A 99 -1.93 -29.44 -6.01
N PRO A 100 -3.09 -29.93 -5.55
CA PRO A 100 -3.55 -29.65 -4.20
C PRO A 100 -2.52 -30.22 -3.22
N THR A 101 -2.11 -29.44 -2.24
CA THR A 101 -1.16 -29.86 -1.20
C THR A 101 -1.67 -29.38 0.14
N ASP A 102 -1.86 -30.31 1.05
CA ASP A 102 -2.18 -29.99 2.44
C ASP A 102 -0.88 -29.63 3.17
N PRO A 103 -0.86 -28.53 3.93
CA PRO A 103 0.35 -28.15 4.64
C PRO A 103 0.64 -29.13 5.76
N ARG A 104 1.93 -29.32 6.04
CA ARG A 104 2.39 -30.06 7.20
C ARG A 104 2.12 -29.24 8.48
N PRO A 105 1.46 -29.76 9.52
CA PRO A 105 1.32 -29.04 10.79
C PRO A 105 2.70 -28.74 11.41
N ALA A 106 2.84 -27.55 11.99
CA ALA A 106 4.03 -27.17 12.76
C ALA A 106 4.10 -27.94 14.08
N ASP A 107 5.31 -28.38 14.44
CA ASP A 107 5.58 -28.89 15.78
C ASP A 107 5.66 -27.74 16.81
N GLU A 108 5.73 -28.09 18.09
CA GLU A 108 5.77 -27.13 19.20
C GLU A 108 6.96 -26.16 19.08
N ALA A 109 8.14 -26.65 18.69
CA ALA A 109 9.35 -25.84 18.58
C ALA A 109 9.32 -24.90 17.37
N ALA A 110 8.77 -25.33 16.24
CA ALA A 110 8.52 -24.50 15.07
C ALA A 110 7.48 -23.41 15.38
N SER A 111 6.41 -23.77 16.09
CA SER A 111 5.38 -22.83 16.55
C SER A 111 5.95 -21.78 17.49
N ALA A 112 6.72 -22.18 18.52
CA ALA A 112 7.34 -21.23 19.45
C ALA A 112 8.27 -20.22 18.74
N ARG A 113 9.09 -20.68 17.79
CA ARG A 113 9.96 -19.79 17.00
C ARG A 113 9.19 -18.84 16.09
N ALA A 114 8.08 -19.29 15.50
CA ALA A 114 7.20 -18.45 14.69
C ALA A 114 6.50 -17.39 15.56
N ALA A 115 6.07 -17.76 16.77
CA ALA A 115 5.46 -16.85 17.73
C ALA A 115 6.44 -15.77 18.22
N GLU A 116 7.66 -16.15 18.58
CA GLU A 116 8.71 -15.21 18.98
C GLU A 116 9.03 -14.21 17.86
N ARG A 117 9.14 -14.70 16.61
CA ARG A 117 9.39 -13.84 15.45
C ARG A 117 8.24 -12.89 15.16
N ALA A 118 6.99 -13.36 15.25
CA ALA A 118 5.82 -12.51 15.13
C ALA A 118 5.84 -11.41 16.19
N PHE A 119 6.13 -11.76 17.45
CA PHE A 119 6.21 -10.81 18.55
C PHE A 119 7.27 -9.72 18.31
N GLN A 120 8.49 -10.11 17.92
CA GLN A 120 9.57 -9.18 17.57
C GLN A 120 9.18 -8.28 16.39
N THR A 121 8.57 -8.83 15.36
CA THR A 121 8.10 -8.10 14.16
C THR A 121 7.03 -7.06 14.52
N LEU A 122 6.07 -7.39 15.38
CA LEU A 122 5.04 -6.44 15.84
C LEU A 122 5.66 -5.29 16.65
N GLY A 123 6.62 -5.58 17.52
CA GLY A 123 7.40 -4.54 18.21
C GLY A 123 8.21 -3.67 17.25
N GLY A 124 8.84 -4.30 16.26
CA GLY A 124 9.47 -3.71 15.08
C GLY A 124 8.61 -2.65 14.41
N LEU A 125 7.42 -3.07 14.01
CA LEU A 125 6.44 -2.24 13.32
C LEU A 125 5.96 -1.07 14.18
N ALA A 126 5.67 -1.30 15.47
CA ALA A 126 5.24 -0.25 16.37
C ALA A 126 6.32 0.85 16.50
N ASP A 127 7.58 0.46 16.62
CA ASP A 127 8.69 1.42 16.72
C ASP A 127 8.86 2.23 15.43
N VAL A 128 8.79 1.59 14.26
CA VAL A 128 8.83 2.26 12.95
C VAL A 128 7.68 3.25 12.79
N LEU A 129 6.45 2.87 13.15
CA LEU A 129 5.28 3.74 13.03
C LEU A 129 5.34 4.93 14.00
N ILE A 130 5.72 4.70 15.27
CA ILE A 130 5.89 5.78 16.26
C ILE A 130 6.95 6.79 15.78
N HIS A 131 8.04 6.32 15.17
CA HIS A 131 9.04 7.19 14.58
C HIS A 131 8.50 7.95 13.36
N ALA A 132 7.85 7.25 12.43
CA ALA A 132 7.32 7.80 11.19
C ALA A 132 6.21 8.85 11.43
N LEU A 133 5.47 8.75 12.54
CA LEU A 133 4.51 9.77 12.97
C LEU A 133 5.19 11.12 13.26
N GLN A 134 6.41 11.10 13.77
CA GLN A 134 7.16 12.32 14.10
C GLN A 134 8.00 12.81 12.92
N THR A 135 8.57 11.88 12.15
CA THR A 135 9.44 12.15 11.01
C THR A 135 9.12 11.16 9.88
N PRO A 136 8.35 11.58 8.85
CA PRO A 136 8.04 10.71 7.71
C PRO A 136 9.31 10.14 7.06
N LEU A 137 9.27 8.86 6.69
CA LEU A 137 10.46 8.14 6.24
C LEU A 137 10.79 8.49 4.79
N ALA A 138 12.05 8.76 4.47
CA ALA A 138 12.46 9.05 3.11
C ALA A 138 12.48 7.78 2.22
N ARG A 139 11.85 7.87 1.04
CA ARG A 139 11.83 6.81 0.01
C ARG A 139 12.49 7.25 -1.30
N ILE A 140 13.00 6.29 -2.06
CA ILE A 140 13.54 6.52 -3.41
C ILE A 140 12.44 6.42 -4.47
N GLY A 141 12.74 6.82 -5.72
CA GLY A 141 11.74 6.89 -6.79
C GLY A 141 11.02 5.57 -7.11
N THR A 142 11.62 4.43 -6.77
CA THR A 142 11.00 3.10 -6.92
C THR A 142 9.98 2.78 -5.81
N GLY A 143 9.82 3.65 -4.82
CA GLY A 143 8.96 3.47 -3.65
C GLY A 143 9.64 2.80 -2.46
N ALA A 144 10.83 2.21 -2.65
CA ALA A 144 11.59 1.56 -1.59
C ALA A 144 12.20 2.55 -0.58
N LEU A 145 12.50 2.07 0.62
CA LEU A 145 13.15 2.87 1.65
C LEU A 145 14.59 3.24 1.23
N SER A 146 15.02 4.48 1.50
CA SER A 146 16.39 4.89 1.20
C SER A 146 17.43 4.10 2.02
N VAL A 147 18.67 3.97 1.51
CA VAL A 147 19.77 3.29 2.24
C VAL A 147 20.04 3.97 3.58
N THR A 148 20.03 5.30 3.60
CA THR A 148 20.24 6.09 4.81
C THR A 148 19.18 5.79 5.86
N GLU A 149 17.92 5.71 5.44
CA GLU A 149 16.81 5.46 6.36
C GLU A 149 16.85 4.02 6.90
N ARG A 150 17.18 3.02 6.06
CA ARG A 150 17.38 1.64 6.54
C ARG A 150 18.47 1.55 7.62
N ARG A 151 19.59 2.26 7.45
CA ARG A 151 20.65 2.30 8.46
C ARG A 151 20.19 2.99 9.74
N ARG A 152 19.47 4.10 9.63
CA ARG A 152 18.90 4.82 10.77
C ARG A 152 17.98 3.93 11.62
N LEU A 153 17.09 3.17 10.98
CA LEU A 153 16.20 2.25 11.70
C LEU A 153 16.99 1.18 12.49
N VAL A 154 18.11 0.70 11.95
CA VAL A 154 19.00 -0.25 12.66
C VAL A 154 19.75 0.44 13.80
N GLU A 155 20.31 1.63 13.58
CA GLU A 155 21.02 2.39 14.60
C GLU A 155 20.13 2.78 15.79
N GLN A 156 18.84 3.01 15.53
CA GLN A 156 17.82 3.26 16.55
C GLN A 156 17.33 1.97 17.25
N GLY A 157 17.82 0.81 16.82
CA GLY A 157 17.42 -0.50 17.35
C GLY A 157 16.00 -0.90 16.96
N PHE A 158 15.46 -0.32 15.88
CA PHE A 158 14.12 -0.67 15.39
C PHE A 158 14.08 -1.94 14.55
N ALA A 159 15.25 -2.39 14.08
CA ALA A 159 15.47 -3.67 13.41
C ALA A 159 16.91 -4.12 13.68
N ASP A 160 17.18 -5.42 13.70
CA ASP A 160 18.52 -5.96 13.91
C ASP A 160 19.38 -5.88 12.64
N SER A 161 18.75 -5.74 11.48
CA SER A 161 19.45 -5.61 10.20
C SER A 161 18.72 -4.70 9.20
N THR A 162 19.45 -4.24 8.18
CA THR A 162 18.85 -3.43 7.11
C THR A 162 17.83 -4.21 6.28
N GLY A 163 17.97 -5.54 6.19
CA GLY A 163 17.00 -6.42 5.52
C GLY A 163 15.71 -6.55 6.33
N GLU A 164 15.82 -6.69 7.66
CA GLU A 164 14.65 -6.69 8.54
C GLU A 164 13.94 -5.33 8.54
N ALA A 165 14.68 -4.21 8.57
CA ALA A 165 14.09 -2.87 8.44
C ALA A 165 13.26 -2.73 7.16
N GLU A 166 13.74 -3.31 6.05
CA GLU A 166 13.02 -3.33 4.77
C GLU A 166 11.78 -4.22 4.81
N ILE A 167 11.84 -5.37 5.50
CA ILE A 167 10.68 -6.24 5.73
C ILE A 167 9.62 -5.52 6.56
N LEU A 168 9.99 -4.88 7.68
CA LEU A 168 9.06 -4.13 8.54
C LEU A 168 8.32 -3.04 7.75
N VAL A 169 9.06 -2.20 7.01
CA VAL A 169 8.43 -1.16 6.18
C VAL A 169 7.54 -1.77 5.11
N ARG A 170 7.95 -2.88 4.48
CA ARG A 170 7.14 -3.56 3.47
C ARG A 170 5.86 -4.16 4.05
N ILE A 171 5.90 -4.76 5.25
CA ILE A 171 4.69 -5.20 5.97
C ILE A 171 3.78 -4.00 6.21
N ALA A 172 4.31 -2.91 6.77
CA ALA A 172 3.52 -1.71 7.08
C ALA A 172 2.86 -1.11 5.83
N VAL A 173 3.56 -1.05 4.69
CA VAL A 173 2.97 -0.59 3.42
C VAL A 173 1.94 -1.57 2.88
N THR A 174 2.23 -2.88 2.91
CA THR A 174 1.33 -3.93 2.42
C THR A 174 0.04 -3.98 3.23
N ALA A 175 0.13 -3.78 4.55
CA ALA A 175 -1.01 -3.71 5.46
C ALA A 175 -1.67 -2.32 5.50
N GLY A 176 -1.21 -1.35 4.69
CA GLY A 176 -1.77 0.00 4.64
C GLY A 176 -1.62 0.80 5.94
N LEU A 177 -0.63 0.49 6.77
CA LEU A 177 -0.24 1.25 7.97
C LEU A 177 0.71 2.41 7.61
N LEU A 178 1.46 2.25 6.52
CA LEU A 178 2.24 3.30 5.87
C LEU A 178 1.73 3.51 4.45
N VAL A 179 1.70 4.76 3.99
CA VAL A 179 1.41 5.11 2.61
C VAL A 179 2.46 6.06 2.09
N GLY A 180 2.85 5.88 0.83
CA GLY A 180 3.87 6.70 0.21
C GLY A 180 3.30 7.85 -0.61
N ARG A 181 3.66 9.09 -0.25
CA ARG A 181 3.36 10.32 -1.00
C ARG A 181 4.66 11.03 -1.35
N ASP A 182 4.80 11.41 -2.61
CA ASP A 182 6.03 12.01 -3.15
C ASP A 182 7.29 11.19 -2.78
N ARG A 183 8.21 11.79 -2.02
CA ARG A 183 9.47 11.17 -1.56
C ARG A 183 9.42 10.69 -0.11
N HIS A 184 8.24 10.58 0.48
CA HIS A 184 8.07 10.18 1.88
C HIS A 184 7.07 9.02 2.04
N LEU A 185 7.26 8.25 3.10
CA LEU A 185 6.27 7.32 3.66
C LEU A 185 5.76 7.91 4.98
N GLY A 186 4.45 8.11 5.07
CA GLY A 186 3.77 8.60 6.26
C GLY A 186 2.84 7.56 6.84
N VAL A 187 2.54 7.69 8.13
CA VAL A 187 1.62 6.80 8.84
C VAL A 187 0.19 7.14 8.47
N THR A 188 -0.61 6.12 8.18
CA THR A 188 -2.03 6.26 7.86
C THR A 188 -2.87 6.37 9.13
N GLU A 189 -4.15 6.75 9.02
CA GLU A 189 -5.06 6.72 10.16
C GLU A 189 -5.25 5.28 10.65
N SER A 190 -5.32 4.31 9.73
CA SER A 190 -5.23 2.88 10.06
C SER A 190 -3.96 2.55 10.85
N GLY A 191 -2.80 3.07 10.46
CA GLY A 191 -1.52 2.87 11.14
C GLY A 191 -1.51 3.45 12.55
N ARG A 192 -2.08 4.64 12.73
CA ARG A 192 -2.24 5.28 14.04
C ARG A 192 -3.18 4.48 14.93
N HIS A 193 -4.33 4.03 14.41
CA HIS A 193 -5.28 3.22 15.16
C HIS A 193 -4.67 1.87 15.59
N TRP A 194 -3.90 1.24 14.69
CA TRP A 194 -3.21 -0.02 14.96
C TRP A 194 -2.26 0.06 16.16
N LEU A 195 -1.62 1.22 16.41
CA LEU A 195 -0.77 1.43 17.58
C LEU A 195 -1.55 1.37 18.91
N ALA A 196 -2.86 1.54 18.92
CA ALA A 196 -3.68 1.46 20.15
C ALA A 196 -4.25 0.06 20.41
N LEU A 197 -4.16 -0.85 19.44
CA LEU A 197 -4.71 -2.20 19.54
C LEU A 197 -3.88 -3.08 20.49
N SER A 198 -4.54 -4.10 21.08
CA SER A 198 -3.87 -5.17 21.81
C SER A 198 -3.02 -6.03 20.86
N THR A 199 -2.04 -6.77 21.38
CA THR A 199 -1.17 -7.63 20.56
C THR A 199 -1.90 -8.68 19.70
N PRO A 200 -2.91 -9.42 20.19
CA PRO A 200 -3.70 -10.30 19.32
C PRO A 200 -4.39 -9.55 18.17
N GLU A 201 -5.00 -8.40 18.46
CA GLU A 201 -5.69 -7.58 17.46
C GLU A 201 -4.72 -6.99 16.44
N ARG A 202 -3.53 -6.56 16.89
CA ARG A 202 -2.45 -6.06 16.03
C ARG A 202 -2.02 -7.12 15.02
N TRP A 203 -1.77 -8.34 15.49
CA TRP A 203 -1.36 -9.44 14.63
C TRP A 203 -2.46 -9.82 13.65
N ALA A 204 -3.68 -10.07 14.12
CA ALA A 204 -4.80 -10.47 13.28
C ALA A 204 -5.09 -9.45 12.18
N THR A 205 -5.05 -8.15 12.52
CA THR A 205 -5.26 -7.05 11.57
C THR A 205 -4.22 -7.09 10.44
N ILE A 206 -2.93 -7.22 10.77
CA ILE A 206 -1.88 -7.26 9.74
C ILE A 206 -1.96 -8.54 8.93
N ALA A 207 -2.13 -9.70 9.57
CA ALA A 207 -2.18 -10.99 8.90
C ALA A 207 -3.30 -11.07 7.85
N VAL A 208 -4.49 -10.54 8.19
CA VAL A 208 -5.63 -10.46 7.26
C VAL A 208 -5.33 -9.51 6.09
N ARG A 209 -4.75 -8.34 6.35
CA ARG A 209 -4.43 -7.35 5.30
C ARG A 209 -3.31 -7.84 4.38
N VAL A 210 -2.28 -8.51 4.92
CA VAL A 210 -1.21 -9.13 4.13
C VAL A 210 -1.76 -10.26 3.27
N ARG A 211 -2.63 -11.12 3.80
CA ARG A 211 -3.33 -12.14 3.01
C ARG A 211 -4.13 -11.52 1.88
N ALA A 212 -4.90 -10.46 2.16
CA ALA A 212 -5.73 -9.79 1.16
C ALA A 212 -4.89 -9.19 0.02
N ALA A 213 -3.66 -8.75 0.32
CA ALA A 213 -2.71 -8.20 -0.64
C ALA A 213 -1.92 -9.25 -1.45
N LEU A 214 -2.04 -10.55 -1.13
CA LEU A 214 -1.36 -11.59 -1.88
C LEU A 214 -1.77 -11.57 -3.36
N PRO A 215 -0.82 -11.74 -4.30
CA PRO A 215 -1.10 -11.91 -5.71
C PRO A 215 -2.10 -13.05 -5.96
N GLY A 216 -2.98 -12.88 -6.96
CA GLY A 216 -4.08 -13.81 -7.23
C GLY A 216 -3.64 -15.27 -7.39
N GLY A 217 -2.50 -15.52 -8.03
CA GLY A 217 -1.98 -16.88 -8.20
C GLY A 217 -1.47 -17.55 -6.92
N LEU A 218 -1.33 -16.81 -5.83
CA LEU A 218 -1.06 -17.35 -4.50
C LEU A 218 -2.34 -17.61 -3.72
N ARG A 219 -3.48 -17.07 -4.16
CA ARG A 219 -4.75 -17.14 -3.44
C ARG A 219 -5.59 -18.32 -3.89
N THR A 220 -6.40 -18.84 -2.97
CA THR A 220 -7.48 -19.77 -3.30
C THR A 220 -8.78 -19.02 -3.57
N ASP A 221 -9.75 -19.68 -4.19
CA ASP A 221 -11.07 -19.10 -4.49
C ASP A 221 -11.81 -18.63 -3.22
N ASN A 222 -11.57 -19.31 -2.08
CA ASN A 222 -12.12 -18.94 -0.79
C ASN A 222 -11.42 -17.72 -0.14
N GLY A 223 -10.44 -17.11 -0.82
CA GLY A 223 -9.68 -15.97 -0.32
C GLY A 223 -8.53 -16.32 0.62
N GLY A 224 -8.18 -17.60 0.69
CA GLY A 224 -7.03 -18.12 1.40
C GLY A 224 -5.75 -18.11 0.55
N TRP A 225 -4.82 -19.04 0.81
CA TRP A 225 -3.61 -19.21 -0.02
C TRP A 225 -3.28 -20.67 -0.31
N ILE A 226 -2.54 -20.89 -1.40
CA ILE A 226 -1.95 -22.20 -1.74
C ILE A 226 -0.75 -22.51 -0.85
N ALA A 227 -0.30 -23.76 -0.83
CA ALA A 227 0.86 -24.20 -0.04
C ALA A 227 2.11 -23.33 -0.32
N PRO A 228 2.78 -22.77 0.70
CA PRO A 228 3.95 -21.88 0.56
C PRO A 228 5.07 -22.38 -0.37
N GLU A 229 5.32 -23.68 -0.40
CA GLU A 229 6.31 -24.33 -1.27
C GLU A 229 5.98 -24.21 -2.76
N LEU A 230 4.71 -24.00 -3.11
CA LEU A 230 4.25 -23.81 -4.48
C LEU A 230 4.29 -22.35 -4.93
N TRP A 231 4.51 -21.40 -4.02
CA TRP A 231 4.49 -19.97 -4.33
C TRP A 231 5.49 -19.58 -5.43
N PRO A 232 6.74 -20.09 -5.46
CA PRO A 232 7.69 -19.80 -6.55
C PRO A 232 7.25 -20.30 -7.93
N LEU A 233 6.28 -21.22 -8.00
CA LEU A 233 5.78 -21.83 -9.23
C LEU A 233 4.47 -21.20 -9.73
N ALA A 234 3.90 -20.26 -8.98
CA ALA A 234 2.58 -19.70 -9.26
C ALA A 234 2.48 -18.89 -10.56
N TYR A 235 3.59 -18.31 -11.05
CA TYR A 235 3.64 -17.57 -12.32
C TYR A 235 4.83 -18.07 -13.16
N PRO A 236 4.69 -19.22 -13.85
CA PRO A 236 5.81 -19.92 -14.48
C PRO A 236 6.43 -19.17 -15.67
N LEU A 237 5.71 -18.21 -16.25
CA LEU A 237 6.16 -17.42 -17.40
C LEU A 237 6.79 -16.07 -17.01
N ASP A 238 6.72 -15.66 -15.74
CA ASP A 238 7.46 -14.50 -15.22
C ASP A 238 8.80 -14.94 -14.61
N THR A 239 9.89 -14.70 -15.33
CA THR A 239 11.25 -15.07 -14.89
C THR A 239 11.70 -14.37 -13.61
N SER A 240 11.08 -13.23 -13.25
CA SER A 240 11.36 -12.51 -12.00
C SER A 240 10.52 -13.01 -10.82
N TRP A 241 9.53 -13.86 -11.07
CA TRP A 241 8.55 -14.29 -10.09
C TRP A 241 9.14 -15.02 -8.88
N PRO A 242 10.10 -15.97 -9.01
CA PRO A 242 10.64 -16.67 -7.84
C PRO A 242 11.20 -15.72 -6.76
N ALA A 243 11.83 -14.61 -7.16
CA ALA A 243 12.30 -13.59 -6.23
C ALA A 243 11.15 -12.80 -5.57
N LYS A 244 10.08 -12.51 -6.32
CA LYS A 244 8.86 -11.88 -5.78
C LYS A 244 8.14 -12.81 -4.80
N ALA A 245 8.03 -14.10 -5.12
CA ALA A 245 7.45 -15.11 -4.25
C ALA A 245 8.24 -15.21 -2.94
N ARG A 246 9.59 -15.22 -3.00
CA ARG A 246 10.43 -15.19 -1.80
C ARG A 246 10.16 -13.96 -0.94
N THR A 247 10.00 -12.79 -1.57
CA THR A 247 9.68 -11.53 -0.89
C THR A 247 8.38 -11.63 -0.09
N TRP A 248 7.36 -12.33 -0.59
CA TRP A 248 6.11 -12.60 0.12
C TRP A 248 6.26 -13.65 1.23
N LEU A 249 7.02 -14.72 0.97
CA LEU A 249 7.34 -15.72 1.98
C LEU A 249 8.05 -15.09 3.19
N ASP A 250 9.01 -14.19 2.95
CA ASP A 250 9.72 -13.49 4.02
C ASP A 250 8.77 -12.62 4.87
N LEU A 251 7.72 -12.02 4.28
CA LEU A 251 6.69 -11.28 5.02
C LEU A 251 5.86 -12.20 5.91
N CYS A 252 5.40 -13.33 5.36
CA CYS A 252 4.63 -14.32 6.10
C CYS A 252 5.46 -14.97 7.22
N GLU A 253 6.73 -15.27 6.96
CA GLU A 253 7.65 -15.82 7.95
C GLU A 253 7.90 -14.81 9.08
N ALA A 254 8.17 -13.54 8.76
CA ALA A 254 8.35 -12.48 9.76
C ALA A 254 7.10 -12.32 10.65
N LEU A 255 5.91 -12.41 10.08
CA LEU A 255 4.64 -12.35 10.82
C LEU A 255 4.29 -13.66 11.55
N GLY A 256 5.12 -14.69 11.47
CA GLY A 256 4.83 -16.01 12.04
C GLY A 256 3.61 -16.70 11.43
N MET A 257 3.18 -16.28 10.24
CA MET A 257 2.07 -16.92 9.50
C MET A 257 2.50 -18.27 8.91
N THR A 258 3.80 -18.50 8.76
CA THR A 258 4.40 -19.77 8.34
C THR A 258 5.58 -20.12 9.25
N ALA A 259 5.88 -21.41 9.37
CA ALA A 259 7.04 -21.92 10.10
C ALA A 259 7.89 -22.81 9.18
N GLY A 260 8.51 -22.19 8.18
CA GLY A 260 9.20 -22.90 7.10
C GLY A 260 8.20 -23.57 6.16
N ASP A 261 8.29 -24.89 6.01
CA ASP A 261 7.34 -25.74 5.28
C ASP A 261 6.13 -26.17 6.13
N ALA A 262 6.05 -25.72 7.38
CA ALA A 262 4.99 -26.09 8.30
C ALA A 262 3.98 -24.95 8.56
N GLU A 263 2.73 -25.33 8.84
CA GLU A 263 1.62 -24.45 9.19
C GLU A 263 1.41 -24.40 10.71
N PRO A 264 1.59 -23.24 11.35
CA PRO A 264 1.15 -23.01 12.72
C PRO A 264 -0.38 -23.06 12.86
N ALA A 265 -0.88 -23.49 14.01
CA ALA A 265 -2.33 -23.65 14.24
C ALA A 265 -3.15 -22.36 14.02
N TRP A 266 -2.60 -21.19 14.37
CA TRP A 266 -3.26 -19.89 14.18
C TRP A 266 -3.36 -19.44 12.71
N SER A 267 -2.66 -20.12 11.80
CA SER A 267 -2.64 -19.78 10.36
C SER A 267 -3.68 -20.52 9.53
N GLU A 268 -4.32 -21.57 10.07
CA GLU A 268 -5.32 -22.37 9.33
C GLU A 268 -6.48 -21.51 8.82
N GLY A 269 -6.99 -20.61 9.68
CA GLY A 269 -8.03 -19.66 9.30
C GLY A 269 -7.59 -18.74 8.15
N LEU A 270 -6.32 -18.32 8.15
CA LEU A 270 -5.77 -17.49 7.08
C LEU A 270 -5.70 -18.26 5.76
N ARG A 271 -5.12 -19.47 5.78
CA ARG A 271 -4.98 -20.35 4.61
C ARG A 271 -6.32 -20.72 3.98
N THR A 272 -7.37 -20.88 4.78
CA THR A 272 -8.70 -21.27 4.31
C THR A 272 -9.59 -20.08 3.90
N GLY A 273 -9.13 -18.84 4.14
CA GLY A 273 -9.89 -17.62 3.82
C GLY A 273 -10.77 -17.11 4.97
N CYS A 274 -10.87 -17.85 6.06
CA CYS A 274 -11.59 -17.50 7.28
C CYS A 274 -10.88 -16.40 8.11
N ALA A 275 -11.52 -15.94 9.18
CA ALA A 275 -10.86 -15.09 10.16
C ALA A 275 -9.81 -15.92 10.93
N PRO A 276 -8.62 -15.38 11.24
CA PRO A 276 -7.64 -16.07 12.07
C PRO A 276 -8.10 -16.14 13.53
N ASP A 277 -7.65 -17.19 14.23
CA ASP A 277 -7.67 -17.25 15.70
C ASP A 277 -6.26 -16.98 16.24
N PRO A 278 -6.00 -15.82 16.86
CA PRO A 278 -4.69 -15.50 17.42
C PRO A 278 -4.42 -16.18 18.78
N ALA A 279 -5.38 -16.85 19.41
CA ALA A 279 -5.19 -17.36 20.76
C ALA A 279 -3.99 -18.33 20.88
N PRO A 280 -3.82 -19.34 20.00
CA PRO A 280 -2.68 -20.25 20.10
C PRO A 280 -1.33 -19.57 19.83
N LEU A 281 -1.33 -18.44 19.10
CA LEU A 281 -0.14 -17.61 18.91
C LEU A 281 0.22 -16.86 20.20
N VAL A 282 -0.77 -16.22 20.82
CA VAL A 282 -0.59 -15.41 22.03
C VAL A 282 -0.15 -16.27 23.21
N ASP A 283 -0.64 -17.51 23.32
CA ASP A 283 -0.21 -18.46 24.36
C ASP A 283 1.31 -18.78 24.31
N LEU A 284 1.93 -18.60 23.14
CA LEU A 284 3.37 -18.79 22.94
C LEU A 284 4.17 -17.49 22.96
N MET A 285 3.51 -16.32 23.04
CA MET A 285 4.18 -15.03 23.16
C MET A 285 4.59 -14.73 24.61
N PRO A 286 5.61 -13.89 24.83
CA PRO A 286 5.93 -13.44 26.18
C PRO A 286 4.74 -12.67 26.80
N HIS A 287 4.42 -12.96 28.05
CA HIS A 287 3.30 -12.32 28.74
C HIS A 287 3.53 -10.82 28.90
N GLU A 288 2.52 -10.04 28.49
CA GLU A 288 2.53 -8.59 28.65
C GLU A 288 2.28 -8.20 30.11
N VAL A 289 2.97 -7.16 30.55
CA VAL A 289 2.81 -6.57 31.88
C VAL A 289 2.18 -5.19 31.76
N ASP A 290 1.50 -4.76 32.82
CA ASP A 290 0.85 -3.46 32.95
C ASP A 290 1.54 -2.56 33.99
N LYS A 291 2.67 -3.01 34.55
CA LYS A 291 3.41 -2.30 35.60
C LYS A 291 4.90 -2.23 35.32
N VAL A 292 5.53 -1.15 35.78
CA VAL A 292 6.97 -0.90 35.68
C VAL A 292 7.58 -0.55 37.03
N PHE A 293 8.89 -0.70 37.14
CA PHE A 293 9.68 -0.17 38.26
C PHE A 293 10.20 1.21 37.90
N LEU A 294 9.78 2.25 38.63
CA LEU A 294 10.35 3.58 38.50
C LEU A 294 11.51 3.74 39.49
N GLN A 295 12.67 4.15 38.97
CA GLN A 295 13.92 4.26 39.72
C GLN A 295 14.33 5.72 39.96
N ASN A 296 15.20 5.94 40.95
CA ASN A 296 15.65 7.28 41.34
C ASN A 296 16.60 7.95 40.33
N ASP A 297 17.13 7.20 39.36
CA ASP A 297 18.02 7.67 38.30
C ASP A 297 17.28 8.09 37.02
N LEU A 298 15.98 8.40 37.15
CA LEU A 298 15.08 8.78 36.06
C LEU A 298 14.91 7.69 35.00
N THR A 299 14.92 6.43 35.43
CA THR A 299 14.61 5.29 34.55
C THR A 299 13.33 4.58 34.97
N ALA A 300 12.66 3.97 33.99
CA ALA A 300 11.61 2.98 34.19
C ALA A 300 12.09 1.64 33.61
N ILE A 301 11.94 0.56 34.37
CA ILE A 301 12.23 -0.79 33.92
C ILE A 301 10.95 -1.59 33.89
N SER A 302 10.59 -2.10 32.72
CA SER A 302 9.49 -3.06 32.57
C SER A 302 10.02 -4.48 32.79
N PRO A 303 9.44 -5.29 33.69
CA PRO A 303 9.87 -6.67 33.97
C PRO A 303 9.56 -7.65 32.83
N GLY A 304 8.71 -7.26 31.90
CA GLY A 304 8.38 -7.96 30.66
C GLY A 304 8.01 -6.95 29.57
N PRO A 305 7.51 -7.40 28.41
CA PRO A 305 6.97 -6.48 27.42
C PRO A 305 5.77 -5.73 27.99
N LEU A 306 5.81 -4.41 27.92
CA LEU A 306 4.74 -3.56 28.43
C LEU A 306 3.56 -3.61 27.47
N ALA A 307 2.34 -3.69 28.01
CA ALA A 307 1.14 -3.75 27.17
C ALA A 307 1.09 -2.51 26.22
N PRO A 308 0.68 -2.68 24.95
CA PRO A 308 0.76 -1.67 23.91
C PRO A 308 0.31 -0.25 24.28
N VAL A 309 -0.82 -0.13 24.97
CA VAL A 309 -1.41 1.16 25.35
C VAL A 309 -0.53 1.90 26.36
N PHE A 310 0.05 1.18 27.32
CA PHE A 310 0.97 1.75 28.30
C PHE A 310 2.33 2.09 27.67
N ASP A 311 2.85 1.24 26.78
CA ASP A 311 4.11 1.50 26.06
C ASP A 311 4.03 2.76 25.19
N ALA A 312 2.96 2.89 24.39
CA ALA A 312 2.75 4.05 23.54
C ALA A 312 2.71 5.36 24.34
N ARG A 313 1.99 5.36 25.47
CA ARG A 313 1.90 6.53 26.34
C ARG A 313 3.21 6.80 27.08
N LEU A 314 3.92 5.79 27.55
CA LEU A 314 5.23 5.97 28.21
C LEU A 314 6.27 6.59 27.25
N ARG A 315 6.26 6.20 25.97
CA ARG A 315 7.16 6.75 24.93
C ARG A 315 6.86 8.19 24.51
N SER A 316 5.66 8.70 24.82
CA SER A 316 5.37 10.12 24.64
C SER A 316 6.18 10.98 25.63
N MET A 317 6.54 10.44 26.80
CA MET A 317 7.19 11.14 27.91
C MET A 317 8.59 10.65 28.29
N ALA A 318 9.03 9.51 27.74
CA ALA A 318 10.34 8.92 27.96
C ALA A 318 10.98 8.44 26.65
N VAL A 319 12.30 8.27 26.66
CA VAL A 319 13.06 7.68 25.55
C VAL A 319 13.32 6.21 25.89
N ARG A 320 13.03 5.30 24.96
CA ARG A 320 13.32 3.87 25.14
C ARG A 320 14.81 3.61 24.89
N GLU A 321 15.48 2.95 25.83
CA GLU A 321 16.92 2.65 25.74
C GLU A 321 17.21 1.21 25.27
N SER A 322 16.32 0.26 25.57
CA SER A 322 16.54 -1.16 25.24
C SER A 322 15.27 -1.86 24.75
N ARG A 323 15.48 -2.85 23.87
CA ARG A 323 14.46 -3.75 23.32
C ARG A 323 14.43 -5.16 23.90
N ALA A 324 15.34 -5.44 24.85
CA ALA A 324 15.47 -6.76 25.46
C ALA A 324 14.19 -7.14 26.23
N GLN A 325 14.14 -8.38 26.74
CA GLN A 325 13.02 -8.90 27.52
C GLN A 325 12.61 -7.97 28.68
N ALA A 326 13.56 -7.21 29.24
CA ALA A 326 13.30 -6.04 30.07
C ALA A 326 13.52 -4.75 29.26
N SER A 327 12.44 -4.04 28.98
CA SER A 327 12.50 -2.73 28.30
C SER A 327 12.80 -1.62 29.30
N GLY A 328 13.88 -0.88 29.05
CA GLY A 328 14.28 0.30 29.82
C GLY A 328 13.84 1.58 29.13
N TYR A 329 13.34 2.54 29.92
CA TYR A 329 12.97 3.89 29.47
C TYR A 329 13.67 4.92 30.33
N ARG A 330 14.15 6.00 29.73
CA ARG A 330 14.76 7.14 30.43
C ARG A 330 13.90 8.38 30.28
N PHE A 331 13.61 9.00 31.42
CA PHE A 331 13.01 10.33 31.45
C PHE A 331 14.11 11.39 31.37
N THR A 332 13.91 12.37 30.50
CA THR A 332 14.82 13.50 30.30
C THR A 332 14.02 14.80 30.33
N GLU A 333 14.70 15.94 30.54
CA GLU A 333 14.06 17.26 30.41
C GLU A 333 13.36 17.39 29.05
N ALA A 334 14.04 16.99 27.96
CA ALA A 334 13.51 17.06 26.60
C ALA A 334 12.26 16.18 26.38
N SER A 335 12.25 14.96 26.91
CA SER A 335 11.10 14.05 26.75
C SER A 335 9.87 14.53 27.52
N ILE A 336 10.05 15.08 28.73
CA ILE A 336 8.96 15.64 29.53
C ILE A 336 8.44 16.94 28.90
N ALA A 337 9.33 17.85 28.50
CA ALA A 337 8.95 19.08 27.81
C ALA A 337 8.13 18.79 26.54
N ARG A 338 8.56 17.81 25.72
CA ARG A 338 7.82 17.36 24.54
C ARG A 338 6.43 16.82 24.89
N ALA A 339 6.28 16.04 25.96
CA ALA A 339 4.98 15.52 26.39
C ALA A 339 4.03 16.67 26.78
N LEU A 340 4.52 17.65 27.54
CA LEU A 340 3.78 18.85 27.92
C LEU A 340 3.36 19.68 26.69
N SER A 341 4.30 19.91 25.76
CA SER A 341 4.06 20.59 24.49
C SER A 341 3.04 19.86 23.60
N SER A 342 2.94 18.54 23.73
CA SER A 342 1.93 17.71 23.06
C SER A 342 0.58 17.68 23.81
N GLY A 343 0.46 18.41 24.92
CA GLY A 343 -0.79 18.64 25.64
C GLY A 343 -1.08 17.73 26.82
N GLU A 344 -0.07 17.03 27.35
CA GLU A 344 -0.12 16.41 28.67
C GLU A 344 0.00 17.49 29.78
N SER A 345 -0.55 17.22 30.97
CA SER A 345 -0.38 18.07 32.16
C SER A 345 0.47 17.37 33.20
N ALA A 346 1.11 18.12 34.11
CA ALA A 346 1.86 17.53 35.21
C ALA A 346 1.02 16.57 36.07
N GLU A 347 -0.25 16.88 36.28
CA GLU A 347 -1.21 16.01 36.96
C GLU A 347 -1.46 14.73 36.18
N SER A 348 -1.73 14.83 34.87
CA SER A 348 -1.94 13.69 33.98
C SER A 348 -0.74 12.76 33.92
N LEU A 349 0.48 13.32 33.80
CA LEU A 349 1.74 12.58 33.83
C LEU A 349 1.93 11.84 35.15
N ARG A 350 1.71 12.51 36.29
CA ARG A 350 1.82 11.89 37.61
C ARG A 350 0.78 10.80 37.85
N ALA A 351 -0.47 11.03 37.46
CA ALA A 351 -1.54 10.05 37.59
C ALA A 351 -1.21 8.78 36.81
N PHE A 352 -0.79 8.94 35.55
CA PHE A 352 -0.36 7.83 34.71
C PHE A 352 0.84 7.07 35.29
N LEU A 353 1.90 7.78 35.67
CA LEU A 353 3.10 7.15 36.24
C LEU A 353 2.83 6.50 37.60
N GLY A 354 1.92 7.05 38.39
CA GLY A 354 1.46 6.48 39.65
C GLY A 354 0.67 5.19 39.44
N GLU A 355 -0.19 5.14 38.43
CA GLU A 355 -0.91 3.92 38.03
C GLU A 355 0.05 2.84 37.52
N LEU A 356 1.03 3.23 36.69
CA LEU A 356 1.96 2.32 36.05
C LEU A 356 3.03 1.76 37.02
N SER A 357 3.36 2.48 38.08
CA SER A 357 4.50 2.15 38.95
C SER A 357 4.17 1.10 40.02
N LEU A 358 5.03 0.10 40.17
CA LEU A 358 5.04 -0.81 41.33
C LEU A 358 5.63 -0.16 42.59
N THR A 359 6.47 0.86 42.42
CA THR A 359 7.28 1.47 43.49
C THR A 359 6.79 2.88 43.87
N GLY A 360 5.73 3.38 43.23
CA GLY A 360 5.32 4.78 43.28
C GLY A 360 6.20 5.68 42.40
N VAL A 361 5.89 6.98 42.34
CA VAL A 361 6.67 7.95 41.56
C VAL A 361 7.85 8.46 42.40
N PRO A 362 9.12 8.26 41.97
CA PRO A 362 10.28 8.75 42.70
C PRO A 362 10.30 10.28 42.78
N GLN A 363 10.78 10.81 43.91
CA GLN A 363 10.87 12.26 44.13
C GLN A 363 11.66 12.99 43.02
N PRO A 364 12.80 12.49 42.52
CA PRO A 364 13.52 13.15 41.42
C PRO A 364 12.68 13.29 40.15
N LEU A 365 11.87 12.29 39.81
CA LEU A 365 10.98 12.33 38.66
C LEU A 365 9.81 13.29 38.88
N GLY A 366 9.22 13.31 40.08
CA GLY A 366 8.21 14.30 40.44
C GLY A 366 8.72 15.73 40.30
N TYR A 367 9.93 16.00 40.81
CA TYR A 367 10.57 17.31 40.68
C TYR A 367 10.84 17.70 39.22
N LEU A 368 11.32 16.75 38.39
CA LEU A 368 11.54 17.00 36.96
C LEU A 368 10.23 17.43 36.26
N ILE A 369 9.13 16.74 36.54
CA ILE A 369 7.81 17.05 35.99
C ILE A 369 7.37 18.45 36.41
N ASP A 370 7.48 18.78 37.70
CA ASP A 370 7.08 20.10 38.22
C ASP A 370 7.92 21.23 37.62
N ARG A 371 9.24 21.02 37.54
CA ARG A 371 10.18 21.98 36.95
C ARG A 371 9.84 22.26 35.50
N GLU A 372 9.70 21.23 34.67
CA GLU A 372 9.38 21.41 33.24
C GLU A 372 7.97 21.98 33.05
N SER A 373 6.99 21.56 33.85
CA SER A 373 5.64 22.13 33.82
C SER A 373 5.60 23.60 34.21
N SER A 374 6.43 24.05 35.14
CA SER A 374 6.49 25.47 35.54
C SER A 374 7.12 26.37 34.47
N ARG A 375 8.01 25.81 33.64
CA ARG A 375 8.66 26.50 32.53
C ARG A 375 7.82 26.47 31.27
N HIS A 376 6.96 25.46 31.12
CA HIS A 376 6.07 25.30 30.00
C HIS A 376 5.15 26.52 29.83
N GLY A 377 5.19 27.15 28.65
CA GLY A 377 4.44 28.37 28.37
C GLY A 377 5.21 29.68 28.54
N LEU A 378 6.49 29.61 28.94
CA LEU A 378 7.38 30.78 28.91
C LEU A 378 7.56 31.32 27.49
N VAL A 379 7.53 30.45 26.48
CA VAL A 379 7.48 30.83 25.07
C VAL A 379 6.11 30.48 24.51
N ARG A 380 5.41 31.45 23.92
CA ARG A 380 4.11 31.24 23.28
C ARG A 380 4.18 31.57 21.80
N VAL A 381 3.67 30.70 20.94
CA VAL A 381 3.67 30.88 19.49
C VAL A 381 2.24 31.01 19.01
N THR A 382 1.94 32.11 18.32
CA THR A 382 0.59 32.39 17.79
C THR A 382 0.68 32.95 16.37
N THR A 383 -0.44 32.93 15.65
CA THR A 383 -0.53 33.55 14.32
C THR A 383 -1.14 34.94 14.46
N ASP A 384 -0.49 35.95 13.89
CA ASP A 384 -1.01 37.30 13.77
C ASP A 384 -2.22 37.29 12.81
N PRO A 385 -3.45 37.60 13.27
CA PRO A 385 -4.63 37.55 12.41
C PRO A 385 -4.67 38.65 11.35
N ALA A 386 -3.92 39.75 11.52
CA ALA A 386 -3.87 40.85 10.56
C ALA A 386 -2.81 40.64 9.48
N LEU A 387 -1.64 40.11 9.86
CA LEU A 387 -0.49 39.97 8.97
C LEU A 387 -0.26 38.53 8.47
N GLY A 388 -0.94 37.53 9.06
CA GLY A 388 -0.75 36.11 8.77
C GLY A 388 0.63 35.57 9.16
N MET A 389 1.44 36.36 9.87
CA MET A 389 2.79 35.98 10.31
C MET A 389 2.74 35.27 11.66
N THR A 390 3.73 34.44 11.93
CA THR A 390 3.89 33.81 13.25
C THR A 390 4.58 34.77 14.21
N ARG A 391 4.03 34.90 15.42
CA ARG A 391 4.57 35.68 16.54
C ARG A 391 5.06 34.74 17.63
N VAL A 392 6.23 35.03 18.20
CA VAL A 392 6.82 34.34 19.34
C VAL A 392 6.89 35.32 20.50
N LEU A 393 6.15 35.00 21.57
CA LEU A 393 5.94 35.81 22.76
C LEU A 393 6.66 35.18 23.95
N SER A 394 7.18 35.98 24.85
CA SER A 394 7.68 35.55 26.15
C SER A 394 7.63 36.73 27.11
N SER A 395 7.33 36.48 28.38
CA SER A 395 7.46 37.49 29.44
C SER A 395 8.92 37.75 29.83
N ASP A 396 9.83 36.86 29.42
CA ASP A 396 11.27 36.98 29.61
C ASP A 396 11.92 37.51 28.32
N GLU A 397 12.35 38.77 28.35
CA GLU A 397 13.07 39.41 27.24
C GLU A 397 14.44 38.78 26.97
N THR A 398 15.10 38.23 28.00
CA THR A 398 16.41 37.60 27.83
C THR A 398 16.27 36.33 27.00
N LEU A 399 15.20 35.57 27.23
CA LEU A 399 14.86 34.39 26.44
C LEU A 399 14.58 34.74 24.97
N LEU A 400 13.88 35.84 24.69
CA LEU A 400 13.66 36.30 23.31
C LEU A 400 14.97 36.66 22.60
N ARG A 401 15.90 37.32 23.30
CA ARG A 401 17.23 37.59 22.74
C ARG A 401 18.02 36.31 22.49
N THR A 402 17.91 35.31 23.37
CA THR A 402 18.52 33.99 23.14
C THR A 402 17.96 33.30 21.91
N LEU A 403 16.63 33.30 21.74
CA LEU A 403 15.95 32.74 20.58
C LEU A 403 16.36 33.41 19.26
N GLU A 404 16.57 34.73 19.28
CA GLU A 404 16.99 35.51 18.12
C GLU A 404 18.38 35.10 17.60
N VAL A 405 19.31 34.78 18.51
CA VAL A 405 20.71 34.47 18.15
C VAL A 405 21.02 32.98 18.09
N ASP A 406 20.05 32.11 18.38
CA ASP A 406 20.24 30.67 18.37
C ASP A 406 20.44 30.15 16.94
N GLN A 407 21.63 29.61 16.67
CA GLN A 407 22.00 29.11 15.36
C GLN A 407 21.09 27.97 14.89
N SER A 408 20.54 27.18 15.81
CA SER A 408 19.60 26.09 15.48
C SER A 408 18.27 26.59 14.95
N LEU A 409 17.91 27.85 15.23
CA LEU A 409 16.65 28.49 14.82
C LEU A 409 16.82 29.39 13.59
N THR A 410 18.02 29.50 13.02
CA THR A 410 18.28 30.34 11.83
C THR A 410 17.34 29.99 10.67
N GLY A 411 17.02 28.70 10.49
CA GLY A 411 16.17 28.22 9.40
C GLY A 411 14.71 28.69 9.48
N ILE A 412 14.22 29.10 10.65
CA ILE A 412 12.87 29.63 10.80
C ILE A 412 12.80 31.16 10.71
N GLY A 413 13.95 31.87 10.64
CA GLY A 413 14.02 33.30 10.33
C GLY A 413 13.29 34.21 11.33
N LEU A 414 13.55 34.04 12.63
CA LEU A 414 13.01 34.90 13.68
C LEU A 414 13.61 36.31 13.60
N ALA A 415 12.78 37.34 13.63
CA ALA A 415 13.21 38.74 13.63
C ALA A 415 12.51 39.54 14.75
N PRO A 416 13.21 40.44 15.44
CA PRO A 416 12.63 41.22 16.52
C PRO A 416 11.62 42.26 16.01
N HIS A 417 10.52 42.41 16.74
CA HIS A 417 9.49 43.40 16.47
C HIS A 417 8.74 43.77 17.73
N GLY A 418 8.93 44.98 18.29
CA GLY A 418 8.06 45.50 19.35
C GLY A 418 7.96 44.64 20.63
N GLY A 419 9.07 44.02 21.06
CA GLY A 419 9.09 43.17 22.27
C GLY A 419 8.72 41.70 22.04
N GLU A 420 8.53 41.28 20.79
CA GLU A 420 8.31 39.89 20.37
C GLU A 420 9.22 39.53 19.19
N LEU A 421 9.25 38.25 18.80
CA LEU A 421 9.86 37.83 17.53
C LEU A 421 8.77 37.50 16.52
N ARG A 422 9.05 37.74 15.24
CA ARG A 422 8.15 37.46 14.12
C ARG A 422 8.85 36.66 13.03
N THR A 423 8.08 35.84 12.33
CA THR A 423 8.54 35.13 11.14
C THR A 423 7.38 34.83 10.17
N ARG A 424 7.72 34.66 8.89
CA ARG A 424 6.81 34.19 7.84
C ARG A 424 6.63 32.67 7.84
N THR A 425 7.45 31.96 8.61
CA THR A 425 7.36 30.51 8.77
C THR A 425 6.05 30.12 9.47
N PRO A 426 5.31 29.10 9.00
CA PRO A 426 4.05 28.69 9.62
C PRO A 426 4.17 28.37 11.11
N ARG A 427 3.12 28.66 11.89
CA ARG A 427 3.09 28.53 13.36
C ARG A 427 3.59 27.17 13.84
N ASP A 428 3.12 26.10 13.23
CA ASP A 428 3.43 24.75 13.67
C ASP A 428 4.89 24.38 13.38
N VAL A 429 5.46 24.86 12.27
CA VAL A 429 6.90 24.69 11.96
C VAL A 429 7.76 25.44 12.99
N VAL A 430 7.37 26.66 13.36
CA VAL A 430 8.05 27.45 14.40
C VAL A 430 7.95 26.78 15.77
N PHE A 431 6.76 26.30 16.12
CA PHE A 431 6.52 25.57 17.36
C PHE A 431 7.43 24.35 17.47
N TRP A 432 7.50 23.51 16.42
CA TRP A 432 8.33 22.31 16.44
C TRP A 432 9.83 22.63 16.45
N ALA A 433 10.28 23.66 15.72
CA ALA A 433 11.67 24.09 15.76
C ALA A 433 12.08 24.55 17.18
N LEU A 434 11.22 25.32 17.86
CA LEU A 434 11.45 25.75 19.24
C LEU A 434 11.45 24.57 20.22
N SER A 435 10.50 23.65 20.07
CA SER A 435 10.43 22.42 20.89
C SER A 435 11.67 21.54 20.69
N ASP A 436 12.15 21.37 19.46
CA ASP A 436 13.32 20.55 19.13
C ASP A 436 14.63 21.19 19.65
N ALA A 437 14.69 22.52 19.65
CA ALA A 437 15.75 23.29 20.29
C ALA A 437 15.62 23.34 21.83
N ARG A 438 14.66 22.61 22.41
CA ARG A 438 14.40 22.47 23.86
C ARG A 438 13.90 23.75 24.54
N TYR A 439 13.25 24.63 23.80
CA TYR A 439 12.55 25.77 24.38
C TYR A 439 11.14 25.37 24.86
N PRO A 440 10.68 25.86 26.03
CA PRO A 440 9.43 25.44 26.65
C PRO A 440 8.22 26.14 26.01
N VAL A 441 7.91 25.73 24.78
CA VAL A 441 6.97 26.40 23.89
C VAL A 441 5.55 25.86 24.01
N VAL A 442 4.57 26.77 23.93
CA VAL A 442 3.13 26.48 23.75
C VAL A 442 2.60 27.10 22.47
N ALA A 443 1.67 26.43 21.81
CA ALA A 443 0.95 26.99 20.67
C ALA A 443 -0.35 27.63 21.16
N GLU A 444 -0.69 28.79 20.59
CA GLU A 444 -1.95 29.48 20.88
C GLU A 444 -2.78 29.66 19.63
N ASN A 445 -4.09 29.70 19.81
CA ASN A 445 -5.01 30.13 18.77
C ASN A 445 -5.12 31.68 18.73
N ALA A 446 -5.87 32.21 17.76
CA ALA A 446 -6.09 33.64 17.62
C ALA A 446 -6.85 34.28 18.81
N ARG A 447 -7.44 33.48 19.71
CA ARG A 447 -8.12 33.91 20.95
C ARG A 447 -7.18 33.93 22.16
N GLY A 448 -5.92 33.53 21.98
CA GLY A 448 -4.94 33.44 23.08
C GLY A 448 -5.13 32.21 23.97
N GLU A 449 -5.92 31.23 23.53
CA GLU A 449 -6.07 29.95 24.23
C GLU A 449 -4.95 29.00 23.79
N VAL A 450 -4.36 28.30 24.76
CA VAL A 450 -3.36 27.27 24.48
C VAL A 450 -4.03 26.10 23.75
N VAL A 451 -3.48 25.73 22.61
CA VAL A 451 -3.93 24.62 21.78
C VAL A 451 -2.84 23.56 21.66
N ARG A 452 -3.25 22.30 21.53
CA ARG A 452 -2.31 21.21 21.26
C ARG A 452 -1.79 21.34 19.85
N ALA A 453 -0.48 21.42 19.70
CA ALA A 453 0.17 21.25 18.41
C ALA A 453 0.31 19.75 18.14
N ASP A 454 -0.18 19.30 17.00
CA ASP A 454 -0.02 17.90 16.58
C ASP A 454 1.20 17.77 15.65
N ARG A 455 2.16 16.92 16.01
CA ARG A 455 3.31 16.58 15.15
C ARG A 455 2.98 15.42 14.23
N HIS A 456 1.93 14.66 14.55
CA HIS A 456 1.60 13.42 13.88
C HIS A 456 1.18 13.72 12.45
N SER A 457 2.09 13.49 11.51
CA SER A 457 1.79 13.61 10.10
C SER A 457 1.04 12.35 9.66
N VAL A 458 -0.27 12.35 9.91
CA VAL A 458 -1.15 11.29 9.41
C VAL A 458 -1.44 11.57 7.94
N PHE A 459 -1.14 10.60 7.10
CA PHE A 459 -1.45 10.63 5.68
C PHE A 459 -2.82 9.97 5.48
N ASP A 460 -3.69 10.52 4.64
CA ASP A 460 -4.99 9.87 4.41
C ASP A 460 -4.79 8.47 3.80
N ASP A 461 -5.60 7.53 4.31
CA ASP A 461 -5.67 6.13 3.89
C ASP A 461 -6.08 5.93 2.42
N ALA A 462 -6.50 7.01 1.74
CA ALA A 462 -6.97 6.96 0.37
C ALA A 462 -5.90 6.33 -0.54
N ALA A 463 -6.29 5.24 -1.20
CA ALA A 463 -5.47 4.61 -2.22
C ALA A 463 -5.05 5.66 -3.26
N PRO A 464 -3.81 5.62 -3.77
CA PRO A 464 -3.40 6.51 -4.84
C PRO A 464 -4.37 6.35 -6.02
N ALA A 465 -4.70 7.48 -6.66
CA ALA A 465 -5.56 7.47 -7.84
C ALA A 465 -5.04 6.48 -8.88
N ASP A 466 -5.95 5.76 -9.54
CA ASP A 466 -5.58 4.79 -10.55
C ASP A 466 -4.85 5.50 -11.71
N PRO A 467 -3.57 5.19 -11.98
CA PRO A 467 -2.80 5.91 -12.98
C PRO A 467 -3.39 5.79 -14.38
N TYR A 468 -4.20 4.76 -14.64
CA TYR A 468 -4.82 4.50 -15.94
C TYR A 468 -6.16 5.23 -16.13
N ALA A 469 -6.74 5.83 -15.08
CA ALA A 469 -8.07 6.44 -15.16
C ALA A 469 -8.19 7.46 -16.30
N GLY A 470 -7.22 8.38 -16.43
CA GLY A 470 -7.22 9.37 -17.51
C GLY A 470 -6.96 8.79 -18.92
N LEU A 471 -6.31 7.63 -19.04
CA LEU A 471 -6.19 6.92 -20.31
C LEU A 471 -7.52 6.27 -20.68
N VAL A 472 -8.17 5.58 -19.73
CA VAL A 472 -9.47 4.94 -19.93
C VAL A 472 -10.53 5.98 -20.32
N GLU A 473 -10.58 7.11 -19.61
CA GLU A 473 -11.48 8.22 -19.90
C GLU A 473 -11.30 8.75 -21.33
N ARG A 474 -10.05 9.06 -21.74
CA ARG A 474 -9.75 9.48 -23.13
C ARG A 474 -10.21 8.47 -24.19
N LEU A 475 -10.02 7.18 -23.94
CA LEU A 475 -10.41 6.12 -24.88
C LEU A 475 -11.94 6.00 -24.99
N ARG A 476 -12.67 6.25 -23.89
CA ARG A 476 -14.14 6.26 -23.87
C ARG A 476 -14.73 7.48 -24.55
N GLU A 477 -14.20 8.67 -24.30
CA GLU A 477 -14.69 9.94 -24.88
C GLU A 477 -14.69 9.94 -26.42
N ARG A 478 -13.82 9.13 -27.03
CA ARG A 478 -13.65 9.04 -28.49
C ARG A 478 -14.54 7.98 -29.18
N GLN A 479 -15.46 7.34 -28.44
CA GLN A 479 -16.44 6.36 -28.96
C GLN A 479 -17.72 6.99 -29.55
N GLY A 480 -17.63 8.06 -30.34
CA GLY A 480 -18.81 8.65 -31.01
C GLY A 480 -19.40 7.75 -32.12
N GLU A 481 -20.61 8.08 -32.61
CA GLU A 481 -21.32 7.30 -33.66
C GLU A 481 -20.53 7.18 -34.98
N ASP A 482 -19.76 8.21 -35.37
CA ASP A 482 -18.88 8.14 -36.56
C ASP A 482 -17.74 7.10 -36.38
N THR A 483 -17.42 6.73 -35.15
CA THR A 483 -16.36 5.76 -34.82
C THR A 483 -16.84 4.32 -35.06
N GLU A 484 -18.13 3.99 -34.90
CA GLU A 484 -18.63 2.61 -35.09
C GLU A 484 -18.55 2.15 -36.55
N ALA A 485 -18.89 3.03 -37.50
CA ALA A 485 -18.80 2.72 -38.93
C ALA A 485 -17.33 2.61 -39.38
N ALA A 486 -16.46 3.52 -38.93
CA ALA A 486 -15.03 3.46 -39.18
C ALA A 486 -14.38 2.23 -38.54
N TRP A 487 -14.87 1.82 -37.37
CA TRP A 487 -14.44 0.63 -36.64
C TRP A 487 -14.81 -0.65 -37.38
N LEU A 488 -16.06 -0.77 -37.85
CA LEU A 488 -16.51 -1.89 -38.68
C LEU A 488 -15.70 -1.99 -39.99
N GLU A 489 -15.39 -0.87 -40.64
CA GLU A 489 -14.52 -0.85 -41.83
C GLU A 489 -13.10 -1.36 -41.52
N ARG A 490 -12.48 -0.91 -40.41
CA ARG A 490 -11.15 -1.37 -39.99
C ARG A 490 -11.17 -2.86 -39.61
N GLU A 491 -12.19 -3.34 -38.89
CA GLU A 491 -12.34 -4.74 -38.52
C GLU A 491 -12.44 -5.66 -39.75
N LEU A 492 -13.26 -5.28 -40.73
CA LEU A 492 -13.38 -6.00 -41.99
C LEU A 492 -12.08 -5.96 -42.80
N ALA A 493 -11.38 -4.84 -42.81
CA ALA A 493 -10.08 -4.72 -43.47
C ALA A 493 -9.01 -5.65 -42.86
N THR A 494 -9.03 -5.83 -41.53
CA THR A 494 -8.15 -6.80 -40.85
C THR A 494 -8.51 -8.24 -41.21
N ALA A 495 -9.79 -8.61 -41.20
CA ALA A 495 -10.24 -9.95 -41.58
C ALA A 495 -9.86 -10.31 -43.04
N ILE A 496 -9.91 -9.33 -43.95
CA ILE A 496 -9.43 -9.50 -45.34
C ILE A 496 -7.93 -9.76 -45.39
N ARG A 497 -7.15 -9.00 -44.61
CA ARG A 497 -5.68 -9.13 -44.53
C ARG A 497 -5.27 -10.50 -43.99
N GLU A 498 -5.98 -10.98 -42.97
CA GLU A 498 -5.74 -12.26 -42.30
C GLU A 498 -6.41 -13.46 -43.00
N LYS A 499 -7.24 -13.21 -44.02
CA LYS A 499 -8.02 -14.22 -44.76
C LYS A 499 -8.92 -15.05 -43.85
N THR A 500 -9.52 -14.41 -42.85
CA THR A 500 -10.41 -15.05 -41.89
C THR A 500 -11.84 -15.07 -42.43
N ALA A 501 -12.47 -16.25 -42.48
CA ALA A 501 -13.89 -16.38 -42.79
C ALA A 501 -14.73 -15.71 -41.69
N LEU A 502 -15.82 -15.04 -42.06
CA LEU A 502 -16.66 -14.25 -41.17
C LEU A 502 -18.10 -14.76 -41.17
N ALA A 503 -18.71 -14.91 -40.00
CA ALA A 503 -20.16 -14.97 -39.85
C ALA A 503 -20.71 -13.55 -39.62
N ILE A 504 -21.53 -13.07 -40.54
CA ILE A 504 -22.06 -11.71 -40.58
C ILE A 504 -23.56 -11.74 -40.43
N VAL A 505 -24.08 -11.06 -39.41
CA VAL A 505 -25.52 -10.87 -39.21
C VAL A 505 -25.94 -9.58 -39.89
N VAL A 506 -26.85 -9.67 -40.84
CA VAL A 506 -27.42 -8.51 -41.56
C VAL A 506 -28.89 -8.30 -41.22
N ASN A 507 -29.26 -7.03 -41.02
CA ASN A 507 -30.63 -6.57 -40.86
C ASN A 507 -31.33 -6.59 -42.24
N MET A 508 -32.42 -7.34 -42.35
CA MET A 508 -33.22 -7.39 -43.57
C MET A 508 -34.36 -6.36 -43.53
N PRO A 509 -34.80 -5.85 -44.69
CA PRO A 509 -35.99 -5.01 -44.79
C PRO A 509 -37.21 -5.77 -44.24
N GLY A 510 -37.72 -5.36 -43.08
CA GLY A 510 -38.78 -6.07 -42.33
C GLY A 510 -38.45 -6.38 -40.87
N GLY A 511 -37.23 -6.07 -40.40
CA GLY A 511 -36.85 -6.19 -38.98
C GLY A 511 -36.32 -7.57 -38.58
N SER A 512 -36.32 -8.55 -39.49
CA SER A 512 -35.66 -9.84 -39.28
C SER A 512 -34.15 -9.74 -39.53
N THR A 513 -33.35 -10.54 -38.81
CA THR A 513 -31.91 -10.68 -39.05
C THR A 513 -31.60 -11.95 -39.82
N ARG A 514 -30.50 -11.96 -40.58
CA ARG A 514 -29.98 -13.14 -41.28
C ARG A 514 -28.48 -13.26 -41.11
N GLU A 515 -28.01 -14.45 -40.74
CA GLU A 515 -26.58 -14.76 -40.64
C GLU A 515 -26.05 -15.31 -41.97
N LEU A 516 -24.86 -14.86 -42.37
CA LEU A 516 -24.17 -15.25 -43.61
C LEU A 516 -22.72 -15.57 -43.30
N LEU A 517 -22.23 -16.71 -43.80
CA LEU A 517 -20.80 -17.07 -43.76
C LEU A 517 -20.11 -16.57 -45.04
N LEU A 518 -19.17 -15.65 -44.88
CA LEU A 518 -18.51 -14.95 -45.97
C LEU A 518 -16.99 -15.00 -45.82
N ASP A 519 -16.30 -15.36 -46.91
CA ASP A 519 -14.87 -15.12 -47.07
C ASP A 519 -14.69 -13.69 -47.60
N PRO A 520 -14.17 -12.74 -46.79
CA PRO A 520 -14.14 -11.33 -47.19
C PRO A 520 -13.03 -11.08 -48.22
N ILE A 521 -13.36 -10.37 -49.30
CA ILE A 521 -12.47 -10.10 -50.45
C ILE A 521 -12.01 -8.64 -50.43
N GLY A 522 -12.90 -7.70 -50.06
CA GLY A 522 -12.61 -6.27 -50.09
C GLY A 522 -13.64 -5.45 -49.33
N VAL A 523 -13.22 -4.35 -48.71
CA VAL A 523 -14.10 -3.38 -48.05
C VAL A 523 -13.75 -1.98 -48.55
N GLY A 524 -14.77 -1.16 -48.85
CA GLY A 524 -14.57 0.21 -49.30
C GLY A 524 -15.86 0.86 -49.80
N GLY A 525 -15.96 2.18 -49.61
CA GLY A 525 -17.15 2.95 -50.00
C GLY A 525 -18.42 2.54 -49.24
N GLY A 526 -18.29 2.17 -47.96
CA GLY A 526 -19.42 1.75 -47.13
C GLY A 526 -20.00 0.38 -47.48
N ARG A 527 -19.25 -0.48 -48.19
CA ARG A 527 -19.69 -1.82 -48.61
C ARG A 527 -18.60 -2.88 -48.39
N LEU A 528 -19.03 -4.08 -47.99
CA LEU A 528 -18.22 -5.29 -47.91
C LEU A 528 -18.50 -6.19 -49.11
N ARG A 529 -17.44 -6.73 -49.74
CA ARG A 529 -17.51 -7.74 -50.80
C ARG A 529 -16.88 -9.03 -50.30
N GLY A 530 -17.56 -10.16 -50.46
CA GLY A 530 -17.07 -11.47 -50.01
C GLY A 530 -17.76 -12.64 -50.72
N ARG A 531 -17.14 -13.82 -50.66
CA ARG A 531 -17.70 -15.06 -51.23
C ARG A 531 -18.51 -15.79 -50.17
N ASP A 532 -19.76 -16.11 -50.48
CA ASP A 532 -20.63 -16.94 -49.63
C ASP A 532 -20.28 -18.41 -49.87
N ALA A 533 -19.67 -19.06 -48.87
CA ALA A 533 -19.21 -20.44 -48.98
C ALA A 533 -20.37 -21.44 -49.14
N ALA A 534 -21.57 -21.12 -48.64
CA ALA A 534 -22.73 -22.00 -48.74
C ALA A 534 -23.46 -21.86 -50.08
N ALA A 535 -23.46 -20.67 -50.67
CA ALA A 535 -24.15 -20.39 -51.93
C ALA A 535 -23.22 -20.40 -53.16
N ASP A 536 -21.91 -20.48 -52.95
CA ASP A 536 -20.85 -20.37 -53.98
C ASP A 536 -20.93 -19.10 -54.85
N VAL A 537 -21.45 -18.01 -54.27
CA VAL A 537 -21.72 -16.76 -54.98
C VAL A 537 -21.03 -15.59 -54.28
N GLU A 538 -20.53 -14.66 -55.07
CA GLU A 538 -19.98 -13.40 -54.56
C GLU A 538 -21.09 -12.43 -54.17
N ARG A 539 -21.06 -11.93 -52.94
CA ARG A 539 -22.03 -11.00 -52.38
C ARG A 539 -21.39 -9.66 -52.06
N THR A 540 -22.19 -8.59 -52.17
CA THR A 540 -21.81 -7.24 -51.70
C THR A 540 -22.87 -6.75 -50.72
N LEU A 541 -22.46 -6.37 -49.51
CA LEU A 541 -23.32 -5.94 -48.41
C LEU A 541 -23.02 -4.49 -48.02
N PRO A 542 -24.04 -3.61 -47.89
CA PRO A 542 -23.86 -2.30 -47.24
C PRO A 542 -23.48 -2.48 -45.77
N LEU A 543 -22.49 -1.75 -45.30
CA LEU A 543 -22.05 -1.81 -43.90
C LEU A 543 -23.15 -1.36 -42.93
N SER A 544 -24.00 -0.42 -43.35
CA SER A 544 -25.15 0.05 -42.57
C SER A 544 -26.21 -1.01 -42.30
N LEU A 545 -26.18 -2.14 -43.01
CA LEU A 545 -27.08 -3.27 -42.77
C LEU A 545 -26.45 -4.35 -41.88
N ILE A 546 -25.16 -4.25 -41.55
CA ILE A 546 -24.47 -5.22 -40.71
C ILE A 546 -24.80 -4.93 -39.25
N ALA A 547 -25.42 -5.90 -38.59
CA ALA A 547 -25.76 -5.82 -37.17
C ALA A 547 -24.62 -6.35 -36.28
N SER A 548 -23.91 -7.38 -36.73
CA SER A 548 -22.72 -7.90 -36.03
C SER A 548 -21.83 -8.71 -36.98
N VAL A 549 -20.54 -8.80 -36.63
CA VAL A 549 -19.53 -9.61 -37.33
C VAL A 549 -18.77 -10.44 -36.31
N ARG A 550 -18.53 -11.71 -36.62
CA ARG A 550 -17.66 -12.60 -35.84
C ARG A 550 -16.84 -13.51 -36.77
N PRO A 551 -15.63 -13.95 -36.39
CA PRO A 551 -14.93 -15.03 -37.08
C PRO A 551 -15.81 -16.29 -37.13
N ALA A 552 -15.76 -17.00 -38.26
CA ALA A 552 -16.55 -18.20 -38.54
C ALA A 552 -16.13 -19.40 -37.70
#